data_AF-A0AAW0RUN7-F1
#
_entry.id   AF-A0AAW0RUN7-F1
#
_cell.length_a   1.000
_cell.length_b   1.000
_cell.length_c   1.000
_cell.angle_alpha   90.00
_cell.angle_beta   90.00
_cell.angle_gamma   90.00
#
_symmetry.space_group_name_H-M   'P 1'
#
loop_
_entity.id
_entity.type
_entity.pdbx_description
1 polymer ?
#
loop_
_entity_poly.entity_id
_entity_poly.type
_entity_poly.pdbx_seq_one_letter_code
_entity_poly.pdbx_strand_id
1 'polypeptide(L)'
;MRALPSEILHLIYGYLQGSLFWRYSVVSELTSGLLDLPDELKSVPLSDIASWSRGGQLEMASDSCQPLIRLTIDPWGIVSVEGLSSDTKFKRWRTDSMAYIVIGRNHTNGIMAHFKSERMRLELPEPPNRFQVWDTPTPPRLLTLRDLHSSYAIGPAVLDAPLRFNTIDLGLVHGSTFFFNQGGIYGIHAHTARSWCAQPTYQRLPTREKSYDTWIYVPVSRPDYIAAMGICCSIEGDMKGICLLLRMKLAGDVTVGLTCSNFGRDYFHPSVHTLAYNVSEMLPVGILSMISTERHPTGPTPDFDRRQITSAPIEDAYFSVAPLNHVTHVNIFNHAETGYCMGILLKYENGAQRTLGQCRVGVDRIECYDCPDKIWLRRCLARKGYGDSLTLHCTKLRIELGDIHDKE
;
A
#
# COMPACT_ATOMS: atom_id res chain seq x y z
N MET A 1 29.06 16.55 3.30
CA MET A 1 28.99 15.08 3.09
C MET A 1 30.23 14.48 2.45
N ARG A 2 31.01 15.22 1.64
CA ARG A 2 32.23 14.73 0.97
C ARG A 2 33.37 14.21 1.88
N ALA A 3 33.27 14.38 3.20
CA ALA A 3 34.26 13.92 4.18
C ALA A 3 33.85 12.62 4.90
N LEU A 4 32.64 12.10 4.65
CA LEU A 4 32.18 10.85 5.28
C LEU A 4 32.42 9.65 4.35
N PRO A 5 32.83 8.49 4.89
CA PRO A 5 32.88 7.24 4.12
C PRO A 5 31.51 6.89 3.51
N SER A 6 31.51 6.27 2.34
CA SER A 6 30.32 5.86 1.58
C SER A 6 29.36 4.96 2.37
N GLU A 7 29.90 4.13 3.27
CA GLU A 7 29.17 3.23 4.15
C GLU A 7 28.37 4.01 5.20
N ILE A 8 28.97 5.06 5.76
CA ILE A 8 28.33 5.94 6.74
C ILE A 8 27.25 6.78 6.06
N LEU A 9 27.49 7.25 4.83
CA LEU A 9 26.47 7.94 4.04
C LEU A 9 25.29 7.02 3.71
N HIS A 10 25.52 5.75 3.37
CA HIS A 10 24.45 4.77 3.14
C HIS A 10 23.64 4.49 4.41
N LEU A 11 24.30 4.38 5.57
CA LEU A 11 23.63 4.23 6.86
C LEU A 11 22.76 5.44 7.18
N ILE A 12 23.32 6.65 7.12
CA ILE A 12 22.59 7.90 7.38
C ILE A 12 21.44 8.07 6.38
N TYR A 13 21.64 7.71 5.11
CA TYR A 13 20.58 7.72 4.10
C TYR A 13 19.47 6.73 4.44
N GLY A 14 19.82 5.50 4.85
CA GLY A 14 18.86 4.49 5.29
C GLY A 14 17.98 4.96 6.46
N TYR A 15 18.57 5.66 7.44
CA TYR A 15 17.83 6.19 8.59
C TYR A 15 16.95 7.41 8.27
N LEU A 16 17.28 8.16 7.22
CA LEU A 16 16.69 9.48 6.96
C LEU A 16 16.10 9.61 5.55
N GLN A 17 15.82 8.49 4.86
CA GLN A 17 15.43 8.42 3.46
C GLN A 17 14.24 9.33 3.06
N GLY A 18 13.39 9.70 4.03
CA GLY A 18 12.26 10.62 3.84
C GLY A 18 12.44 12.04 4.37
N SER A 19 13.59 12.38 4.98
CA SER A 19 13.80 13.67 5.64
C SER A 19 14.06 14.81 4.65
N LEU A 20 13.65 16.03 5.04
CA LEU A 20 13.96 17.26 4.31
C LEU A 20 15.48 17.50 4.20
N PHE A 21 16.29 16.96 5.10
CA PHE A 21 17.75 17.06 5.09
C PHE A 21 18.38 16.45 3.85
N TRP A 22 17.93 15.27 3.43
CA TRP A 22 18.43 14.63 2.20
C TRP A 22 17.90 15.31 0.95
N ARG A 23 16.64 15.78 0.97
CA ARG A 23 16.12 16.62 -0.13
C ARG A 23 16.97 17.89 -0.29
N TYR A 24 17.30 18.57 0.81
CA TYR A 24 18.16 19.75 0.81
C TYR A 24 19.59 19.43 0.35
N SER A 25 20.16 18.33 0.83
CA SER A 25 21.53 17.96 0.49
C SER A 25 21.69 17.59 -0.99
N VAL A 26 20.74 16.84 -1.55
CA VAL A 26 20.67 16.54 -2.98
C VAL A 26 20.53 17.84 -3.78
N VAL A 27 19.64 18.75 -3.36
CA VAL A 27 19.48 20.07 -3.99
C VAL A 27 20.76 20.89 -3.91
N SER A 28 21.47 20.87 -2.78
CA SER A 28 22.72 21.62 -2.59
C SER A 28 23.88 21.07 -3.41
N GLU A 29 23.95 19.75 -3.59
CA GLU A 29 24.96 19.12 -4.45
C GLU A 29 24.66 19.40 -5.93
N LEU A 30 23.37 19.36 -6.30
CA LEU A 30 22.89 19.75 -7.63
C LEU A 30 23.21 21.21 -7.96
N THR A 31 22.98 22.16 -7.04
CA THR A 31 23.27 23.58 -7.28
C THR A 31 24.77 23.84 -7.37
N SER A 32 25.59 23.12 -6.61
CA SER A 32 27.05 23.26 -6.68
C SER A 32 27.65 22.80 -8.02
N GLY A 33 27.05 21.81 -8.70
CA GLY A 33 27.48 21.37 -10.03
C GLY A 33 26.94 22.19 -11.20
N LEU A 34 25.88 22.97 -11.00
CA LEU A 34 25.22 23.80 -12.02
C LEU A 34 25.88 25.17 -12.25
N LEU A 35 26.72 25.63 -11.30
CA LEU A 35 27.32 26.95 -11.34
C LEU A 35 28.55 27.04 -12.29
N ASP A 36 29.12 25.91 -12.72
CA ASP A 36 30.40 25.87 -13.43
C ASP A 36 30.32 25.40 -14.91
N LEU A 37 29.12 25.16 -15.46
CA LEU A 37 28.97 24.66 -16.84
C LEU A 37 28.34 25.72 -17.77
N PRO A 38 29.05 26.16 -18.85
CA PRO A 38 28.56 27.15 -19.82
C PRO A 38 27.54 26.59 -20.82
N ASP A 39 26.68 25.66 -20.37
CA ASP A 39 25.71 24.98 -21.22
C ASP A 39 24.46 25.85 -21.42
N GLU A 40 24.08 26.07 -22.69
CA GLU A 40 22.93 26.89 -23.05
C GLU A 40 21.63 26.13 -22.74
N LEU A 41 20.63 26.83 -22.20
CA LEU A 41 19.33 26.23 -21.87
C LEU A 41 18.57 25.89 -23.16
N LYS A 42 18.43 24.60 -23.46
CA LYS A 42 17.60 24.14 -24.58
C LYS A 42 16.18 23.86 -24.10
N SER A 43 15.19 24.47 -24.73
CA SER A 43 13.77 24.28 -24.39
C SER A 43 13.02 23.71 -25.59
N VAL A 44 12.29 22.61 -25.40
CA VAL A 44 11.46 21.98 -26.44
C VAL A 44 10.12 21.51 -25.85
N PRO A 45 9.02 21.50 -26.63
CA PRO A 45 7.77 20.90 -26.17
C PRO A 45 7.94 19.41 -25.86
N LEU A 46 7.30 18.93 -24.78
CA LEU A 46 7.40 17.52 -24.42
C LEU A 46 6.82 16.59 -25.50
N SER A 47 5.83 17.06 -26.25
CA SER A 47 5.24 16.35 -27.40
C SER A 47 6.25 16.03 -28.50
N ASP A 48 7.32 16.82 -28.60
CA ASP A 48 8.25 16.81 -29.72
C ASP A 48 9.50 15.96 -29.41
N ILE A 49 9.57 15.36 -28.23
CA ILE A 49 10.70 14.50 -27.82
C ILE A 49 10.39 13.05 -28.18
N ALA A 50 11.16 12.44 -29.08
CA ALA A 50 11.07 11.01 -29.38
C ALA A 50 11.66 10.18 -28.24
N SER A 51 12.91 10.49 -27.90
CA SER A 51 13.67 9.81 -26.87
C SER A 51 14.72 10.75 -26.27
N TRP A 52 15.05 10.52 -25.00
CA TRP A 52 16.16 11.17 -24.32
C TRP A 52 16.59 10.35 -23.11
N SER A 53 17.88 10.38 -22.78
CA SER A 53 18.40 9.88 -21.51
C SER A 53 19.40 10.87 -20.91
N ARG A 54 19.51 10.89 -19.58
CA ARG A 54 20.45 11.73 -18.84
C ARG A 54 21.88 11.45 -19.31
N GLY A 55 22.59 12.49 -19.76
CA GLY A 55 23.91 12.37 -20.39
C GLY A 55 23.91 11.91 -21.85
N GLY A 56 22.74 11.59 -22.40
CA GLY A 56 22.56 11.17 -23.79
C GLY A 56 22.10 12.29 -24.71
N GLN A 57 21.99 11.95 -26.01
CA GLN A 57 21.51 12.86 -27.04
C GLN A 57 19.98 12.97 -27.01
N LEU A 58 19.47 14.17 -27.28
CA LEU A 58 18.04 14.44 -27.46
C LEU A 58 17.61 14.10 -28.89
N GLU A 59 16.65 13.19 -29.03
CA GLU A 59 16.03 12.82 -30.31
C GLU A 59 14.64 13.45 -30.43
N MET A 60 14.38 14.09 -31.58
CA MET A 60 13.10 14.75 -31.86
C MET A 60 12.11 13.78 -32.52
N ALA A 61 10.83 13.94 -32.20
CA ALA A 61 9.73 13.18 -32.77
C ALA A 61 9.58 13.46 -34.27
N SER A 62 9.34 12.39 -35.03
CA SER A 62 8.90 12.43 -36.42
C SER A 62 7.39 12.18 -36.52
N ASP A 63 6.82 12.30 -37.72
CA ASP A 63 5.38 12.04 -37.97
C ASP A 63 4.93 10.61 -37.61
N SER A 64 5.87 9.66 -37.50
CA SER A 64 5.61 8.26 -37.13
C SER A 64 5.83 7.95 -35.65
N CYS A 65 5.87 8.98 -34.79
CA CYS A 65 6.21 8.83 -33.39
C CYS A 65 5.14 8.06 -32.58
N GLN A 66 5.61 7.32 -31.58
CA GLN A 66 4.77 6.53 -30.68
C GLN A 66 3.79 7.42 -29.90
N PRO A 67 2.53 7.01 -29.71
CA PRO A 67 1.47 7.89 -29.20
C PRO A 67 1.56 8.20 -27.69
N LEU A 68 2.32 7.38 -26.93
CA LEU A 68 2.53 7.57 -25.50
C LEU A 68 3.97 8.00 -25.22
N ILE A 69 4.16 8.78 -24.17
CA ILE A 69 5.46 9.14 -23.59
C ILE A 69 5.55 8.51 -22.21
N ARG A 70 6.69 7.87 -21.92
CA ARG A 70 7.09 7.48 -20.58
C ARG A 70 8.24 8.36 -20.11
N LEU A 71 8.07 8.93 -18.92
CA LEU A 71 9.15 9.54 -18.15
C LEU A 71 9.60 8.56 -17.08
N THR A 72 10.91 8.36 -16.95
CA THR A 72 11.51 7.62 -15.84
C THR A 72 12.22 8.60 -14.92
N ILE A 73 11.96 8.48 -13.62
CA ILE A 73 12.43 9.41 -12.58
C ILE A 73 13.17 8.61 -11.51
N ASP A 74 14.38 9.02 -11.18
CA ASP A 74 15.17 8.49 -10.06
C ASP A 74 15.21 9.51 -8.91
N PRO A 75 15.90 9.23 -7.79
CA PRO A 75 16.04 10.20 -6.70
C PRO A 75 16.72 11.54 -7.10
N TRP A 76 17.35 11.62 -8.27
CA TRP A 76 18.05 12.80 -8.79
C TRP A 76 17.25 13.54 -9.87
N GLY A 77 16.02 13.13 -10.16
CA GLY A 77 15.13 13.77 -11.13
C GLY A 77 14.85 12.89 -12.36
N ILE A 78 14.49 13.51 -13.48
CA ILE A 78 14.14 12.76 -14.70
C ILE A 78 15.42 12.16 -15.29
N VAL A 79 15.36 10.87 -15.59
CA VAL A 79 16.46 10.07 -16.16
C VAL A 79 16.26 9.81 -17.64
N SER A 80 15.03 9.58 -18.07
CA SER A 80 14.75 9.32 -19.49
C SER A 80 13.34 9.72 -19.91
N VAL A 81 13.22 9.96 -21.21
CA VAL A 81 11.98 10.12 -21.97
C VAL A 81 11.97 9.06 -23.07
N GLU A 82 10.90 8.29 -23.19
CA GLU A 82 10.80 7.22 -24.17
C GLU A 82 9.40 7.20 -24.80
N GLY A 83 9.33 7.00 -26.11
CA GLY A 83 8.08 6.72 -26.81
C GLY A 83 7.59 5.29 -26.54
N LEU A 84 6.29 5.13 -26.22
CA LEU A 84 5.66 3.83 -26.00
C LEU A 84 4.50 3.59 -26.98
N SER A 85 4.40 2.35 -27.47
CA SER A 85 3.27 1.91 -28.29
C SER A 85 1.96 1.92 -27.51
N SER A 86 0.88 2.24 -28.21
CA SER A 86 -0.50 2.09 -27.75
C SER A 86 -0.91 0.65 -27.47
N ASP A 87 -0.06 -0.35 -27.67
CA ASP A 87 -0.30 -1.75 -27.30
C ASP A 87 0.50 -2.20 -26.07
N THR A 88 1.25 -1.29 -25.45
CA THR A 88 2.00 -1.58 -24.23
C THR A 88 1.03 -2.08 -23.14
N LYS A 89 1.22 -3.34 -22.75
CA LYS A 89 0.40 -4.01 -21.73
C LYS A 89 0.97 -3.78 -20.34
N PHE A 90 0.09 -3.69 -19.35
CA PHE A 90 0.46 -3.69 -17.94
C PHE A 90 1.27 -4.96 -17.62
N LYS A 91 2.53 -4.78 -17.21
CA LYS A 91 3.36 -5.85 -16.69
C LYS A 91 3.32 -5.76 -15.16
N ARG A 92 3.09 -6.89 -14.49
CA ARG A 92 2.98 -6.99 -13.02
C ARG A 92 4.36 -6.93 -12.36
N TRP A 93 5.02 -5.78 -12.46
CA TRP A 93 6.27 -5.53 -11.78
C TRP A 93 6.40 -4.05 -11.45
N ARG A 94 7.21 -3.79 -10.44
CA ARG A 94 7.44 -2.47 -9.86
C ARG A 94 8.91 -2.28 -9.57
N THR A 95 9.28 -1.04 -9.31
CA THR A 95 10.60 -0.65 -8.82
C THR A 95 10.47 0.12 -7.53
N ASP A 96 11.38 -0.12 -6.59
CA ASP A 96 11.36 0.57 -5.30
C ASP A 96 12.07 1.94 -5.35
N SER A 97 12.95 2.15 -6.34
CA SER A 97 13.82 3.31 -6.47
C SER A 97 13.49 4.24 -7.63
N MET A 98 12.64 3.81 -8.57
CA MET A 98 12.24 4.58 -9.74
C MET A 98 10.76 4.91 -9.69
N ALA A 99 10.40 6.02 -10.32
CA ALA A 99 9.05 6.45 -10.53
C ALA A 99 8.81 6.71 -12.02
N TYR A 100 7.57 6.53 -12.46
CA TYR A 100 7.20 6.57 -13.87
C TYR A 100 5.98 7.44 -14.09
N ILE A 101 5.98 8.22 -15.17
CA ILE A 101 4.81 8.92 -15.66
C ILE A 101 4.56 8.42 -17.07
N VAL A 102 3.35 7.94 -17.36
CA VAL A 102 2.94 7.54 -18.71
C VAL A 102 1.75 8.38 -19.14
N ILE A 103 1.92 9.14 -20.21
CA ILE A 103 0.95 10.12 -20.71
C ILE A 103 0.85 10.02 -22.22
N GLY A 104 -0.34 10.29 -22.77
CA GLY A 104 -0.49 10.42 -24.22
C GLY A 104 0.14 11.72 -24.70
N ARG A 105 0.80 11.70 -25.88
CA ARG A 105 1.38 12.90 -26.51
C ARG A 105 0.34 14.01 -26.73
N ASN A 106 -0.90 13.64 -27.00
CA ASN A 106 -2.01 14.58 -27.11
C ASN A 106 -2.35 15.31 -25.78
N HIS A 107 -1.91 14.78 -24.64
CA HIS A 107 -2.12 15.37 -23.31
C HIS A 107 -0.89 16.15 -22.79
N THR A 108 0.15 16.33 -23.62
CA THR A 108 1.34 17.10 -23.23
C THR A 108 1.30 18.55 -23.69
N ASN A 109 0.14 19.04 -24.12
CA ASN A 109 0.00 20.41 -24.60
C ASN A 109 0.39 21.44 -23.52
N GLY A 110 1.19 22.43 -23.89
CA GLY A 110 1.72 23.45 -22.98
C GLY A 110 2.83 22.99 -22.05
N ILE A 111 3.22 21.71 -22.04
CA ILE A 111 4.31 21.21 -21.20
C ILE A 111 5.64 21.36 -21.94
N MET A 112 6.53 22.17 -21.37
CA MET A 112 7.87 22.41 -21.91
C MET A 112 8.91 21.59 -21.15
N ALA A 113 9.84 21.00 -21.89
CA ALA A 113 11.00 20.30 -21.35
C ALA A 113 12.24 21.17 -21.56
N HIS A 114 12.92 21.48 -20.45
CA HIS A 114 14.15 22.25 -20.44
C HIS A 114 15.33 21.34 -20.15
N PHE A 115 16.37 21.47 -20.95
CA PHE A 115 17.60 20.71 -20.88
C PHE A 115 18.76 21.63 -20.58
N LYS A 116 19.52 21.30 -19.54
CA LYS A 116 20.77 21.98 -19.18
C LYS A 116 21.64 21.05 -18.34
N SER A 117 22.94 20.99 -18.64
CA SER A 117 23.92 20.20 -17.88
C SER A 117 23.48 18.75 -17.74
N GLU A 118 23.12 18.13 -18.88
CA GLU A 118 22.65 16.73 -18.98
C GLU A 118 21.37 16.41 -18.20
N ARG A 119 20.66 17.41 -17.66
CA ARG A 119 19.44 17.24 -16.87
C ARG A 119 18.24 17.79 -17.60
N MET A 120 17.09 17.18 -17.32
CA MET A 120 15.80 17.64 -17.83
C MET A 120 14.89 18.07 -16.68
N ARG A 121 14.24 19.22 -16.85
CA ARG A 121 13.15 19.70 -16.00
C ARG A 121 11.92 19.97 -16.86
N LEU A 122 10.73 19.74 -16.30
CA LEU A 122 9.48 20.14 -16.91
C LEU A 122 9.02 21.49 -16.35
N GLU A 123 8.63 22.38 -17.25
CA GLU A 123 7.74 23.50 -16.97
C GLU A 123 6.31 23.05 -17.25
N LEU A 124 5.48 23.14 -16.23
CA LEU A 124 4.08 22.75 -16.29
C LEU A 124 3.24 24.02 -16.40
N PRO A 125 2.23 24.08 -17.29
CA PRO A 125 1.27 25.16 -17.31
C PRO A 125 0.58 25.29 -15.94
N GLU A 126 0.10 26.50 -15.65
CA GLU A 126 -0.57 26.83 -14.39
C GLU A 126 -1.71 25.82 -14.07
N PRO A 127 -1.93 25.53 -12.78
CA PRO A 127 -2.59 24.30 -12.33
C PRO A 127 -4.07 24.13 -12.75
N PRO A 128 -4.58 22.87 -12.66
CA PRO A 128 -3.87 21.67 -12.22
C PRO A 128 -3.50 20.72 -13.37
N ASN A 129 -2.19 20.57 -13.63
CA ASN A 129 -1.66 19.50 -14.46
C ASN A 129 -1.52 18.20 -13.64
N ARG A 130 -2.25 17.16 -14.07
CA ARG A 130 -2.50 15.94 -13.30
C ARG A 130 -1.64 14.77 -13.75
N PHE A 131 -0.33 14.83 -13.49
CA PHE A 131 0.49 13.64 -13.68
C PHE A 131 0.16 12.59 -12.62
N GLN A 132 -0.09 11.37 -13.11
CA GLN A 132 -0.10 10.19 -12.27
C GLN A 132 1.32 9.63 -12.25
N VAL A 133 1.90 9.54 -11.06
CA VAL A 133 3.25 9.02 -10.85
C VAL A 133 3.13 7.60 -10.31
N TRP A 134 3.78 6.63 -10.95
CA TRP A 134 3.65 5.21 -10.69
C TRP A 134 4.96 4.60 -10.24
N ASP A 135 4.92 3.57 -9.42
CA ASP A 135 6.07 2.70 -9.10
C ASP A 135 6.29 1.58 -10.13
N THR A 136 5.55 1.59 -11.24
CA THR A 136 5.63 0.63 -12.34
C THR A 136 5.83 1.33 -13.69
N PRO A 137 6.71 0.82 -14.57
CA PRO A 137 7.01 1.45 -15.87
C PRO A 137 5.95 1.20 -16.95
N THR A 138 5.00 0.32 -16.68
CA THR A 138 3.89 0.01 -17.56
C THR A 138 2.62 0.11 -16.75
N PRO A 139 2.23 1.30 -16.26
CA PRO A 139 1.06 1.43 -15.40
C PRO A 139 -0.19 0.94 -16.12
N PRO A 140 -1.20 0.45 -15.39
CA PRO A 140 -2.48 0.14 -15.99
C PRO A 140 -3.00 1.43 -16.65
N ARG A 141 -3.73 1.31 -17.76
CA ARG A 141 -4.27 2.47 -18.47
C ARG A 141 -5.40 3.07 -17.64
N LEU A 142 -5.02 3.92 -16.70
CA LEU A 142 -5.90 4.54 -15.69
C LEU A 142 -6.27 5.97 -16.08
N LEU A 143 -6.03 6.32 -17.35
CA LEU A 143 -6.01 7.70 -17.82
C LEU A 143 -7.38 8.32 -18.08
N THR A 144 -8.47 7.64 -17.75
CA THR A 144 -9.64 8.37 -17.28
C THR A 144 -10.22 7.63 -16.09
N LEU A 145 -10.57 8.37 -15.03
CA LEU A 145 -11.49 7.89 -13.98
C LEU A 145 -12.84 7.38 -14.56
N ARG A 146 -13.07 7.51 -15.88
CA ARG A 146 -14.23 7.00 -16.62
C ARG A 146 -14.02 5.61 -17.25
N ASP A 147 -12.78 5.20 -17.53
CA ASP A 147 -12.48 3.86 -18.10
C ASP A 147 -12.31 2.77 -17.02
N LEU A 148 -12.56 3.13 -15.76
CA LEU A 148 -12.23 2.35 -14.59
C LEU A 148 -13.46 1.62 -14.03
N HIS A 149 -13.69 0.41 -14.52
CA HIS A 149 -14.65 -0.50 -13.90
C HIS A 149 -14.19 -0.99 -12.50
N SER A 150 -12.95 -0.75 -12.08
CA SER A 150 -12.40 -1.32 -10.83
C SER A 150 -11.60 -0.36 -9.94
N SER A 151 -11.79 0.96 -10.09
CA SER A 151 -11.25 1.96 -9.13
C SER A 151 -12.35 2.55 -8.27
N TYR A 152 -12.05 2.71 -6.99
CA TYR A 152 -12.97 3.20 -5.98
C TYR A 152 -12.39 4.43 -5.28
N ALA A 153 -13.19 5.49 -5.23
CA ALA A 153 -12.94 6.62 -4.35
C ALA A 153 -13.38 6.22 -2.93
N ILE A 154 -12.41 6.13 -2.02
CA ILE A 154 -12.59 5.58 -0.67
C ILE A 154 -12.35 6.63 0.43
N GLY A 155 -11.80 7.78 0.06
CA GLY A 155 -11.57 8.91 0.96
C GLY A 155 -11.78 10.24 0.24
N PRO A 156 -11.51 11.38 0.90
CA PRO A 156 -11.40 12.66 0.23
C PRO A 156 -10.19 12.60 -0.73
N ALA A 157 -10.45 12.20 -1.97
CA ALA A 157 -9.47 12.33 -3.04
C ALA A 157 -9.29 13.84 -3.27
N VAL A 158 -8.20 14.43 -2.76
CA VAL A 158 -7.82 15.77 -3.17
C VAL A 158 -7.33 15.66 -4.61
N LEU A 159 -8.27 15.88 -5.54
CA LEU A 159 -8.06 15.86 -6.98
C LEU A 159 -7.15 17.02 -7.46
N ASP A 160 -6.67 17.84 -6.53
CA ASP A 160 -5.91 19.07 -6.78
C ASP A 160 -4.38 18.87 -6.75
N ALA A 161 -3.89 17.64 -6.43
CA ALA A 161 -2.46 17.32 -6.39
C ALA A 161 -2.08 16.17 -7.34
N PRO A 162 -0.81 16.10 -7.82
CA PRO A 162 -0.30 14.93 -8.54
C PRO A 162 -0.52 13.65 -7.70
N LEU A 163 -1.12 12.65 -8.33
CA LEU A 163 -1.44 11.40 -7.65
C LEU A 163 -0.26 10.43 -7.81
N ARG A 164 0.46 10.19 -6.72
CA ARG A 164 1.43 9.09 -6.66
C ARG A 164 0.67 7.80 -6.36
N PHE A 165 0.91 6.75 -7.14
CA PHE A 165 0.34 5.43 -6.96
C PHE A 165 1.42 4.39 -6.72
N ASN A 166 1.12 3.50 -5.78
CA ASN A 166 1.90 2.29 -5.55
C ASN A 166 1.12 1.07 -6.03
N THR A 167 1.85 0.03 -6.42
CA THR A 167 1.30 -1.25 -6.88
C THR A 167 1.79 -2.40 -5.99
N ILE A 168 0.89 -3.37 -5.78
CA ILE A 168 1.15 -4.63 -5.07
C ILE A 168 0.70 -5.78 -5.96
N ASP A 169 1.65 -6.64 -6.35
CA ASP A 169 1.34 -7.92 -6.98
C ASP A 169 0.92 -8.94 -5.91
N LEU A 170 -0.37 -9.29 -5.91
CA LEU A 170 -0.95 -10.18 -4.90
C LEU A 170 -0.46 -11.64 -5.06
N GLY A 171 0.11 -12.00 -6.22
CA GLY A 171 0.70 -13.32 -6.45
C GLY A 171 2.12 -13.47 -5.88
N LEU A 172 2.77 -12.38 -5.48
CA LEU A 172 4.15 -12.38 -4.98
C LEU A 172 4.27 -12.05 -3.49
N VAL A 173 3.14 -11.78 -2.81
CA VAL A 173 3.12 -11.45 -1.38
C VAL A 173 2.82 -12.68 -0.52
N HIS A 174 3.40 -12.71 0.67
CA HIS A 174 3.05 -13.65 1.74
C HIS A 174 1.96 -13.09 2.66
N GLY A 175 1.50 -11.87 2.39
CA GLY A 175 0.46 -11.17 3.14
C GLY A 175 0.54 -9.66 2.96
N SER A 176 -0.45 -8.97 3.50
CA SER A 176 -0.55 -7.50 3.43
C SER A 176 -0.97 -6.94 4.78
N THR A 177 -0.30 -5.89 5.26
CA THR A 177 -0.74 -5.12 6.42
C THR A 177 -1.38 -3.81 5.97
N PHE A 178 -2.56 -3.54 6.50
CA PHE A 178 -3.27 -2.28 6.31
C PHE A 178 -3.18 -1.46 7.60
N PHE A 179 -2.74 -0.21 7.47
CA PHE A 179 -2.66 0.73 8.59
C PHE A 179 -3.92 1.57 8.61
N PHE A 180 -4.75 1.34 9.62
CA PHE A 180 -6.03 2.02 9.79
C PHE A 180 -5.96 3.09 10.87
N ASN A 181 -6.67 4.20 10.65
CA ASN A 181 -6.90 5.22 11.66
C ASN A 181 -8.24 5.90 11.35
N GLN A 182 -9.12 6.03 12.35
CA GLN A 182 -10.44 6.67 12.21
C GLN A 182 -11.24 6.15 10.99
N GLY A 183 -11.22 4.82 10.78
CA GLY A 183 -11.93 4.17 9.66
C GLY A 183 -11.26 4.26 8.29
N GLY A 184 -10.24 5.10 8.11
CA GLY A 184 -9.48 5.26 6.86
C GLY A 184 -8.21 4.43 6.80
N ILE A 185 -7.80 4.02 5.59
CA ILE A 185 -6.52 3.37 5.33
C ILE A 185 -5.47 4.45 5.08
N TYR A 186 -4.37 4.48 5.83
CA TYR A 186 -3.27 5.44 5.66
C TYR A 186 -2.07 4.87 4.92
N GLY A 187 -1.93 3.55 4.96
CA GLY A 187 -0.90 2.87 4.22
C GLY A 187 -1.22 1.40 4.06
N ILE A 188 -0.57 0.80 3.08
CA ILE A 188 -0.61 -0.62 2.82
C ILE A 188 0.83 -1.09 2.68
N HIS A 189 1.18 -2.15 3.39
CA HIS A 189 2.46 -2.82 3.31
C HIS A 189 2.29 -4.20 2.69
N ALA A 190 3.04 -4.47 1.63
CA ALA A 190 3.11 -5.78 0.99
C ALA A 190 4.25 -6.60 1.62
N HIS A 191 3.92 -7.69 2.30
CA HIS A 191 4.92 -8.59 2.87
C HIS A 191 5.50 -9.47 1.76
N THR A 192 6.77 -9.28 1.45
CA THR A 192 7.53 -10.08 0.48
C THR A 192 8.75 -10.69 1.16
N ALA A 193 9.49 -11.56 0.47
CA ALA A 193 10.75 -12.08 1.00
C ALA A 193 11.78 -10.98 1.32
N ARG A 194 11.77 -9.87 0.55
CA ARG A 194 12.69 -8.72 0.73
C ARG A 194 12.18 -7.70 1.75
N SER A 195 10.88 -7.68 1.98
CA SER A 195 10.22 -6.71 2.86
C SER A 195 9.19 -7.46 3.70
N TRP A 196 9.68 -8.18 4.70
CA TRP A 196 8.85 -9.06 5.54
C TRP A 196 8.26 -8.36 6.77
N CYS A 197 8.81 -7.20 7.16
CA CYS A 197 8.39 -6.42 8.32
C CYS A 197 7.77 -5.09 7.88
N ALA A 198 6.59 -4.77 8.44
CA ALA A 198 5.83 -3.58 8.07
C ALA A 198 6.28 -2.30 8.80
N GLN A 199 7.16 -2.42 9.80
CA GLN A 199 7.69 -1.30 10.60
C GLN A 199 8.30 -0.16 9.76
N PRO A 200 9.15 -0.42 8.75
CA PRO A 200 9.73 0.67 7.96
C PRO A 200 8.68 1.43 7.14
N THR A 201 7.62 0.75 6.69
CA THR A 201 6.50 1.43 6.01
C THR A 201 5.70 2.26 6.99
N TYR A 202 5.44 1.74 8.20
CA TYR A 202 4.75 2.48 9.25
C TYR A 202 5.49 3.75 9.66
N GLN A 203 6.82 3.68 9.84
CA GLN A 203 7.66 4.82 10.22
C GLN A 203 7.70 5.94 9.17
N ARG A 204 7.37 5.64 7.91
CA ARG A 204 7.25 6.63 6.83
C ARG A 204 5.86 7.25 6.75
N LEU A 205 4.89 6.72 7.48
CA LEU A 205 3.57 7.35 7.55
C LEU A 205 3.68 8.67 8.32
N PRO A 206 2.82 9.64 8.02
CA PRO A 206 2.86 10.96 8.63
C PRO A 206 2.70 10.83 10.15
N THR A 207 3.63 11.39 10.91
CA THR A 207 3.56 11.39 12.38
C THR A 207 2.36 12.21 12.82
N ARG A 208 1.47 11.61 13.61
CA ARG A 208 0.27 12.28 14.14
C ARG A 208 0.37 12.41 15.66
N GLU A 209 -0.19 13.50 16.18
CA GLU A 209 -0.18 13.82 17.62
C GLU A 209 -0.82 12.73 18.50
N LYS A 210 -1.68 11.87 17.92
CA LYS A 210 -2.26 10.71 18.62
C LYS A 210 -2.08 9.45 17.78
N SER A 211 -1.24 8.53 18.25
CA SER A 211 -0.97 7.23 17.62
C SER A 211 -2.11 6.24 17.91
N TYR A 212 -3.21 6.34 17.16
CA TYR A 212 -4.30 5.35 17.19
C TYR A 212 -4.29 4.45 15.94
N ASP A 213 -3.10 4.14 15.42
CA ASP A 213 -3.01 3.37 14.19
C ASP A 213 -3.17 1.88 14.48
N THR A 214 -4.21 1.28 13.89
CA THR A 214 -4.49 -0.15 13.98
C THR A 214 -3.85 -0.88 12.81
N TRP A 215 -3.11 -1.95 13.09
CA TRP A 215 -2.46 -2.77 12.07
C TRP A 215 -3.28 -4.03 11.82
N ILE A 216 -3.87 -4.16 10.63
CA ILE A 216 -4.61 -5.36 10.24
C ILE A 216 -3.77 -6.12 9.22
N TYR A 217 -3.17 -7.23 9.65
CA TYR A 217 -2.39 -8.12 8.78
C TYR A 217 -3.29 -9.20 8.19
N VAL A 218 -3.27 -9.37 6.86
CA VAL A 218 -3.94 -10.45 6.15
C VAL A 218 -2.86 -11.39 5.59
N PRO A 219 -2.76 -12.63 6.07
CA PRO A 219 -1.81 -13.58 5.54
C PRO A 219 -2.26 -14.12 4.19
N VAL A 220 -1.29 -14.33 3.28
CA VAL A 220 -1.49 -15.04 2.02
C VAL A 220 -0.50 -16.20 2.01
N SER A 221 -0.94 -17.36 2.48
CA SER A 221 -0.10 -18.56 2.52
C SER A 221 0.19 -19.06 1.10
N ARG A 222 1.31 -19.76 0.87
CA ARG A 222 1.68 -20.28 -0.46
C ARG A 222 0.62 -21.12 -1.18
N PRO A 223 -0.14 -22.02 -0.51
CA PRO A 223 -1.20 -22.77 -1.18
C PRO A 223 -2.51 -21.98 -1.34
N ASP A 224 -2.61 -20.80 -0.72
CA ASP A 224 -3.78 -19.93 -0.77
C ASP A 224 -3.52 -18.73 -1.70
N TYR A 225 -4.58 -18.06 -2.11
CA TYR A 225 -4.52 -16.82 -2.87
C TYR A 225 -5.83 -16.05 -2.72
N ILE A 226 -5.76 -14.76 -3.00
CA ILE A 226 -6.95 -13.90 -3.04
C ILE A 226 -7.68 -14.20 -4.35
N ALA A 227 -8.77 -14.94 -4.28
CA ALA A 227 -9.58 -15.32 -5.44
C ALA A 227 -10.48 -14.17 -5.92
N ALA A 228 -10.88 -13.28 -5.00
CA ALA A 228 -11.63 -12.08 -5.33
C ALA A 228 -11.49 -11.04 -4.22
N MET A 229 -11.68 -9.77 -4.58
CA MET A 229 -11.66 -8.65 -3.64
C MET A 229 -12.88 -7.77 -3.84
N GLY A 230 -13.34 -7.17 -2.75
CA GLY A 230 -14.38 -6.17 -2.77
C GLY A 230 -14.17 -5.06 -1.77
N ILE A 231 -15.01 -4.05 -1.88
CA ILE A 231 -14.98 -2.90 -1.00
C ILE A 231 -16.38 -2.46 -0.62
N CYS A 232 -16.49 -2.05 0.63
CA CYS A 232 -17.66 -1.40 1.21
C CYS A 232 -17.25 -0.06 1.82
N CYS A 233 -18.05 0.97 1.57
CA CYS A 233 -17.87 2.28 2.15
C CYS A 233 -19.15 2.68 2.89
N SER A 234 -19.02 3.17 4.14
CA SER A 234 -20.16 3.77 4.84
C SER A 234 -20.53 5.08 4.16
N ILE A 235 -21.82 5.28 3.90
CA ILE A 235 -22.36 6.51 3.29
C ILE A 235 -23.06 7.38 4.35
N GLU A 236 -23.32 6.83 5.54
CA GLU A 236 -24.02 7.52 6.63
C GLU A 236 -23.04 8.14 7.63
N GLY A 237 -23.23 9.44 7.92
CA GLY A 237 -22.47 10.22 8.92
C GLY A 237 -21.20 10.91 8.42
N ASP A 238 -20.55 11.66 9.31
CA ASP A 238 -19.28 12.38 9.04
C ASP A 238 -18.05 11.45 8.90
N MET A 239 -18.18 10.19 9.35
CA MET A 239 -17.08 9.22 9.37
C MET A 239 -17.21 8.20 8.23
N LYS A 240 -16.41 8.39 7.16
CA LYS A 240 -16.30 7.44 6.05
C LYS A 240 -15.47 6.24 6.47
N GLY A 241 -16.12 5.20 6.98
CA GLY A 241 -15.51 3.90 7.24
C GLY A 241 -15.34 3.07 5.98
N ILE A 242 -14.16 2.46 5.80
CA ILE A 242 -13.89 1.50 4.72
C ILE A 242 -13.81 0.08 5.30
N CYS A 243 -14.40 -0.87 4.58
CA CYS A 243 -14.20 -2.30 4.79
C CYS A 243 -13.80 -2.96 3.47
N LEU A 244 -12.67 -3.66 3.47
CA LEU A 244 -12.24 -4.51 2.37
C LEU A 244 -12.77 -5.93 2.60
N LEU A 245 -13.25 -6.53 1.52
CA LEU A 245 -13.72 -7.90 1.50
C LEU A 245 -12.71 -8.72 0.70
N LEU A 246 -12.17 -9.78 1.27
CA LEU A 246 -11.22 -10.64 0.60
C LEU A 246 -11.76 -12.06 0.61
N ARG A 247 -11.99 -12.62 -0.58
CA ARG A 247 -12.29 -14.04 -0.74
C ARG A 247 -11.00 -14.78 -0.99
N MET A 248 -10.54 -15.49 0.02
CA MET A 248 -9.37 -16.35 -0.06
C MET A 248 -9.80 -17.72 -0.61
N LYS A 249 -8.92 -18.38 -1.38
CA LYS A 249 -9.21 -19.71 -1.95
C LYS A 249 -9.39 -20.77 -0.87
N LEU A 250 -8.54 -20.76 0.14
CA LEU A 250 -8.52 -21.76 1.22
C LEU A 250 -9.02 -21.18 2.54
N ALA A 251 -8.62 -19.96 2.89
CA ALA A 251 -9.09 -19.32 4.11
C ALA A 251 -10.57 -18.90 4.05
N GLY A 252 -11.22 -18.87 2.88
CA GLY A 252 -12.59 -18.39 2.71
C GLY A 252 -12.71 -16.86 2.81
N ASP A 253 -13.87 -16.37 3.26
CA ASP A 253 -14.15 -14.93 3.30
C ASP A 253 -13.55 -14.24 4.53
N VAL A 254 -12.84 -13.13 4.29
CA VAL A 254 -12.12 -12.31 5.28
C VAL A 254 -12.49 -10.84 5.12
N THR A 255 -12.83 -10.17 6.22
CA THR A 255 -13.14 -8.73 6.25
C THR A 255 -11.99 -7.95 6.90
N VAL A 256 -11.70 -6.76 6.37
CA VAL A 256 -10.60 -5.90 6.84
C VAL A 256 -11.09 -4.46 6.91
N GLY A 257 -11.19 -3.90 8.11
CA GLY A 257 -11.70 -2.56 8.34
C GLY A 257 -12.90 -2.56 9.29
N LEU A 258 -13.71 -1.51 9.26
CA LEU A 258 -14.85 -1.38 10.16
C LEU A 258 -15.96 -2.34 9.73
N THR A 259 -16.36 -3.27 10.60
CA THR A 259 -17.35 -4.31 10.25
C THR A 259 -18.79 -3.97 10.65
N CYS A 260 -19.01 -2.84 11.34
CA CYS A 260 -20.25 -2.54 12.05
C CYS A 260 -21.14 -1.47 11.39
N SER A 261 -20.77 -0.97 10.21
CA SER A 261 -21.53 0.08 9.53
C SER A 261 -22.53 -0.50 8.51
N ASN A 262 -23.67 0.17 8.35
CA ASN A 262 -24.61 -0.03 7.27
C ASN A 262 -23.92 0.33 5.94
N PHE A 263 -23.32 -0.66 5.28
CA PHE A 263 -22.66 -0.46 4.01
C PHE A 263 -23.69 -0.43 2.88
N GLY A 264 -23.73 0.68 2.14
CA GLY A 264 -24.76 0.93 1.12
C GLY A 264 -24.52 0.29 -0.25
N ARG A 265 -23.26 -0.05 -0.59
CA ARG A 265 -22.92 -0.71 -1.86
C ARG A 265 -21.69 -1.61 -1.74
N ASP A 266 -21.78 -2.75 -2.42
CA ASP A 266 -20.75 -3.77 -2.48
C ASP A 266 -20.25 -3.88 -3.91
N TYR A 267 -18.95 -3.75 -4.08
CA TYR A 267 -18.31 -4.05 -5.34
C TYR A 267 -17.39 -5.22 -5.16
N PHE A 268 -17.43 -6.18 -6.09
CA PHE A 268 -16.63 -7.39 -6.00
C PHE A 268 -16.00 -7.71 -7.36
N HIS A 269 -14.69 -7.89 -7.34
CA HIS A 269 -13.87 -8.21 -8.50
C HIS A 269 -13.28 -9.60 -8.35
N PRO A 270 -13.61 -10.55 -9.25
CA PRO A 270 -12.93 -11.84 -9.31
C PRO A 270 -11.50 -11.67 -9.85
N SER A 271 -10.63 -12.62 -9.55
CA SER A 271 -9.31 -12.78 -10.19
C SER A 271 -8.41 -11.53 -10.09
N VAL A 272 -8.50 -10.80 -8.98
CA VAL A 272 -7.66 -9.61 -8.72
C VAL A 272 -6.22 -10.05 -8.50
N HIS A 273 -5.32 -9.56 -9.33
CA HIS A 273 -3.90 -9.91 -9.27
C HIS A 273 -3.03 -8.74 -8.80
N THR A 274 -3.52 -7.50 -8.94
CA THR A 274 -2.76 -6.32 -8.53
C THR A 274 -3.67 -5.33 -7.81
N LEU A 275 -3.21 -4.87 -6.66
CA LEU A 275 -3.79 -3.75 -5.94
C LEU A 275 -2.99 -2.49 -6.31
N ALA A 276 -3.68 -1.42 -6.70
CA ALA A 276 -3.07 -0.10 -6.86
C ALA A 276 -3.76 0.90 -5.93
N TYR A 277 -2.99 1.79 -5.32
CA TYR A 277 -3.53 2.76 -4.37
C TYR A 277 -2.74 4.05 -4.42
N ASN A 278 -3.43 5.19 -4.21
CA ASN A 278 -2.72 6.46 -4.14
C ASN A 278 -2.04 6.63 -2.77
N VAL A 279 -0.91 7.32 -2.79
CA VAL A 279 -0.13 7.67 -1.59
C VAL A 279 -0.27 9.17 -1.35
N SER A 280 -0.56 9.54 -0.10
CA SER A 280 -0.59 10.93 0.35
C SER A 280 0.25 11.09 1.62
N GLU A 281 0.95 12.21 1.74
CA GLU A 281 1.74 12.57 2.93
C GLU A 281 0.86 13.11 4.08
N MET A 282 -0.44 13.33 3.89
CA MET A 282 -1.28 13.91 4.96
C MET A 282 -2.66 13.26 5.09
N LEU A 283 -3.15 12.67 4.00
CA LEU A 283 -4.50 12.14 3.90
C LEU A 283 -4.50 10.61 3.85
N PRO A 284 -5.61 9.97 4.23
CA PRO A 284 -5.79 8.55 3.96
C PRO A 284 -5.72 8.28 2.45
N VAL A 285 -5.48 7.02 2.11
CA VAL A 285 -5.67 6.50 0.76
C VAL A 285 -7.06 6.91 0.30
N GLY A 286 -7.10 7.69 -0.78
CA GLY A 286 -8.32 8.25 -1.36
C GLY A 286 -8.84 7.44 -2.54
N ILE A 287 -7.95 6.69 -3.21
CA ILE A 287 -8.23 5.88 -4.39
C ILE A 287 -7.62 4.49 -4.17
N LEU A 288 -8.45 3.46 -4.33
CA LEU A 288 -8.04 2.07 -4.34
C LEU A 288 -8.55 1.40 -5.62
N SER A 289 -7.67 0.72 -6.33
CA SER A 289 -7.95 0.08 -7.62
C SER A 289 -7.62 -1.41 -7.55
N MET A 290 -8.58 -2.24 -7.94
CA MET A 290 -8.47 -3.70 -7.97
C MET A 290 -8.29 -4.13 -9.43
N ILE A 291 -7.05 -4.44 -9.83
CA ILE A 291 -6.75 -4.78 -11.22
C ILE A 291 -6.95 -6.29 -11.41
N SER A 292 -7.91 -6.63 -12.26
CA SER A 292 -8.26 -7.99 -12.65
C SER A 292 -8.03 -8.21 -14.15
N THR A 293 -7.79 -9.46 -14.53
CA THR A 293 -7.79 -9.90 -15.93
C THR A 293 -9.20 -10.06 -16.50
N GLU A 294 -10.20 -10.18 -15.64
CA GLU A 294 -11.60 -10.36 -16.03
C GLU A 294 -12.33 -9.01 -16.05
N ARG A 295 -13.22 -8.84 -17.03
CA ARG A 295 -14.13 -7.68 -17.02
C ARG A 295 -15.09 -7.82 -15.84
N HIS A 296 -15.53 -6.68 -15.30
CA HIS A 296 -16.48 -6.63 -14.18
C HIS A 296 -17.62 -7.63 -14.44
N PRO A 297 -17.89 -8.56 -13.52
CA PRO A 297 -19.01 -9.47 -13.70
C PRO A 297 -20.28 -8.65 -13.84
N THR A 298 -21.06 -8.92 -14.89
CA THR A 298 -22.40 -8.37 -15.12
C THR A 298 -23.48 -9.12 -14.33
N GLY A 299 -23.08 -10.19 -13.63
CA GLY A 299 -23.94 -10.97 -12.75
C GLY A 299 -24.03 -10.41 -11.33
N PRO A 300 -24.89 -10.99 -10.48
CA PRO A 300 -25.00 -10.58 -9.08
C PRO A 300 -23.65 -10.75 -8.37
N THR A 301 -23.37 -9.84 -7.42
CA THR A 301 -22.22 -9.96 -6.53
C THR A 301 -22.26 -11.33 -5.86
N PRO A 302 -21.13 -12.07 -5.83
CA PRO A 302 -21.09 -13.35 -5.14
C PRO A 302 -21.53 -13.18 -3.69
N ASP A 303 -22.38 -14.08 -3.20
CA ASP A 303 -22.77 -14.09 -1.79
C ASP A 303 -21.49 -14.18 -0.94
N PHE A 304 -21.27 -13.21 -0.07
CA PHE A 304 -20.08 -13.08 0.76
C PHE A 304 -20.51 -13.21 2.22
N ASP A 305 -19.90 -14.15 2.98
CA ASP A 305 -20.27 -14.37 4.38
C ASP A 305 -19.90 -13.15 5.22
N ARG A 306 -20.86 -12.22 5.31
CA ARG A 306 -20.82 -11.10 6.23
C ARG A 306 -21.44 -11.56 7.52
N ARG A 307 -20.58 -12.03 8.41
CA ARG A 307 -20.97 -12.13 9.83
C ARG A 307 -21.13 -10.70 10.35
N GLN A 308 -22.32 -10.15 10.16
CA GLN A 308 -22.67 -8.84 10.65
C GLN A 308 -22.68 -8.89 12.17
N ILE A 309 -21.83 -8.07 12.78
CA ILE A 309 -21.82 -7.92 14.24
C ILE A 309 -22.95 -6.93 14.54
N THR A 310 -24.14 -7.47 14.84
CA THR A 310 -25.37 -6.70 15.06
C THR A 310 -25.34 -5.92 16.38
N SER A 311 -24.45 -6.29 17.32
CA SER A 311 -24.22 -5.58 18.59
C SER A 311 -22.72 -5.49 18.88
N ALA A 312 -22.06 -4.51 18.28
CA ALA A 312 -20.66 -4.25 18.54
C ALA A 312 -20.48 -3.79 19.99
N PRO A 313 -19.69 -4.48 20.83
CA PRO A 313 -19.46 -4.06 22.22
C PRO A 313 -18.61 -2.78 22.32
N ILE A 314 -17.95 -2.38 21.23
CA ILE A 314 -17.05 -1.23 21.14
C ILE A 314 -17.35 -0.53 19.82
N GLU A 315 -17.72 0.75 19.88
CA GLU A 315 -17.87 1.60 18.69
C GLU A 315 -16.53 1.78 17.98
N ASP A 316 -16.54 1.87 16.65
CA ASP A 316 -15.37 2.06 15.79
C ASP A 316 -14.25 1.00 15.93
N ALA A 317 -14.56 -0.18 16.48
CA ALA A 317 -13.60 -1.28 16.57
C ALA A 317 -13.46 -2.07 15.26
N TYR A 318 -12.24 -2.53 15.02
CA TYR A 318 -11.89 -3.42 13.90
C TYR A 318 -12.05 -4.87 14.35
N PHE A 319 -13.21 -5.48 14.06
CA PHE A 319 -13.45 -6.87 14.43
C PHE A 319 -12.91 -7.85 13.38
N SER A 320 -12.51 -9.02 13.87
CA SER A 320 -12.01 -10.13 13.05
C SER A 320 -12.58 -11.43 13.59
N VAL A 321 -12.83 -12.39 12.70
CA VAL A 321 -13.43 -13.69 13.02
C VAL A 321 -12.69 -14.79 12.26
N ALA A 322 -12.43 -15.90 12.95
CA ALA A 322 -11.79 -17.06 12.39
C ALA A 322 -12.36 -18.34 13.02
N PRO A 323 -12.60 -19.41 12.24
CA PRO A 323 -12.98 -20.71 12.78
C PRO A 323 -11.82 -21.31 13.58
N LEU A 324 -12.14 -22.10 14.60
CA LEU A 324 -11.15 -22.83 15.42
C LEU A 324 -10.99 -24.30 15.00
N ASN A 325 -11.86 -24.81 14.14
CA ASN A 325 -11.76 -26.19 13.64
C ASN A 325 -10.54 -26.33 12.72
N HIS A 326 -9.86 -27.48 12.79
CA HIS A 326 -8.70 -27.82 11.97
C HIS A 326 -7.51 -26.85 12.09
N VAL A 327 -7.40 -26.13 13.21
CA VAL A 327 -6.21 -25.32 13.51
C VAL A 327 -5.07 -26.25 13.90
N THR A 328 -3.96 -26.19 13.17
CA THR A 328 -2.75 -26.99 13.42
C THR A 328 -1.67 -26.20 14.12
N HIS A 329 -1.70 -24.88 14.05
CA HIS A 329 -0.67 -24.02 14.63
C HIS A 329 -1.22 -22.64 14.98
N VAL A 330 -0.74 -22.08 16.09
CA VAL A 330 -1.15 -20.76 16.59
C VAL A 330 0.08 -19.93 16.94
N ASN A 331 0.12 -18.72 16.40
CA ASN A 331 1.09 -17.69 16.76
C ASN A 331 0.38 -16.57 17.52
N ILE A 332 0.78 -16.32 18.77
CA ILE A 332 0.29 -15.20 19.58
C ILE A 332 1.28 -14.05 19.47
N PHE A 333 0.81 -12.89 19.03
CA PHE A 333 1.56 -11.64 18.98
C PHE A 333 1.34 -10.88 20.28
N ASN A 334 2.40 -10.71 21.07
CA ASN A 334 2.38 -10.06 22.36
C ASN A 334 3.11 -8.72 22.31
N HIS A 335 2.50 -7.70 22.93
CA HIS A 335 3.15 -6.41 23.12
C HIS A 335 4.40 -6.57 23.99
N ALA A 336 5.54 -6.07 23.52
CA ALA A 336 6.84 -6.32 24.14
C ALA A 336 6.91 -5.91 25.62
N GLU A 337 6.36 -4.74 25.96
CA GLU A 337 6.47 -4.18 27.32
C GLU A 337 5.43 -4.73 28.31
N THR A 338 4.19 -4.93 27.86
CA THR A 338 3.06 -5.26 28.74
C THR A 338 2.73 -6.76 28.73
N GLY A 339 3.23 -7.51 27.74
CA GLY A 339 2.88 -8.91 27.50
C GLY A 339 1.41 -9.11 27.13
N TYR A 340 0.71 -8.05 26.71
CA TYR A 340 -0.68 -8.16 26.27
C TYR A 340 -0.78 -8.79 24.89
N CYS A 341 -1.76 -9.67 24.71
CA CYS A 341 -2.08 -10.24 23.41
C CYS A 341 -2.59 -9.14 22.49
N MET A 342 -1.82 -8.82 21.46
CA MET A 342 -2.17 -7.87 20.40
C MET A 342 -2.95 -8.57 19.29
N GLY A 343 -2.55 -9.79 18.92
CA GLY A 343 -3.20 -10.56 17.88
C GLY A 343 -2.84 -12.04 17.89
N ILE A 344 -3.58 -12.82 17.10
CA ILE A 344 -3.44 -14.27 16.97
C ILE A 344 -3.45 -14.62 15.48
N LEU A 345 -2.45 -15.36 15.01
CA LEU A 345 -2.42 -15.95 13.67
C LEU A 345 -2.65 -17.46 13.79
N LEU A 346 -3.72 -17.92 13.16
CA LEU A 346 -4.09 -19.33 13.06
C LEU A 346 -3.61 -19.89 11.72
N LYS A 347 -2.99 -21.06 11.74
CA LYS A 347 -2.73 -21.87 10.54
C LYS A 347 -3.60 -23.12 10.59
N TYR A 348 -4.17 -23.46 9.45
CA TYR A 348 -5.10 -24.57 9.31
C TYR A 348 -4.43 -25.76 8.62
N GLU A 349 -5.00 -26.96 8.81
CA GLU A 349 -4.57 -28.21 8.18
C GLU A 349 -4.51 -28.12 6.66
N ASN A 350 -5.46 -27.41 6.04
CA ASN A 350 -5.49 -27.18 4.59
C ASN A 350 -4.41 -26.19 4.09
N GLY A 351 -3.56 -25.66 4.98
CA GLY A 351 -2.51 -24.70 4.68
C GLY A 351 -2.95 -23.23 4.74
N ALA A 352 -4.25 -22.95 4.87
CA ALA A 352 -4.77 -21.60 5.00
C ALA A 352 -4.29 -20.90 6.28
N GLN A 353 -4.43 -19.57 6.31
CA GLN A 353 -4.10 -18.77 7.49
C GLN A 353 -5.16 -17.69 7.74
N ARG A 354 -5.45 -17.39 9.00
CA ARG A 354 -6.31 -16.28 9.41
C ARG A 354 -5.75 -15.55 10.62
N THR A 355 -6.01 -14.26 10.72
CA THR A 355 -5.55 -13.40 11.81
C THR A 355 -6.73 -12.87 12.61
N LEU A 356 -6.50 -12.69 13.90
CA LEU A 356 -7.40 -12.05 14.85
C LEU A 356 -6.63 -10.92 15.55
N GLY A 357 -7.23 -9.73 15.66
CA GLY A 357 -6.57 -8.57 16.27
C GLY A 357 -5.37 -8.05 15.47
N GLN A 358 -4.42 -7.42 16.17
CA GLN A 358 -3.24 -6.77 15.58
C GLN A 358 -2.03 -7.70 15.56
N CYS A 359 -1.82 -8.38 14.43
CA CYS A 359 -0.63 -9.20 14.21
C CYS A 359 0.48 -8.38 13.54
N ARG A 360 1.34 -7.70 14.33
CA ARG A 360 2.42 -6.85 13.80
C ARG A 360 3.66 -7.68 13.47
N VAL A 361 3.65 -8.27 12.27
CA VAL A 361 4.72 -9.16 11.77
C VAL A 361 6.07 -8.43 11.75
N GLY A 362 7.04 -9.01 12.46
CA GLY A 362 8.40 -8.46 12.60
C GLY A 362 8.55 -7.34 13.61
N VAL A 363 7.51 -7.08 14.42
CA VAL A 363 7.50 -6.05 15.46
C VAL A 363 7.21 -6.67 16.82
N ASP A 364 6.09 -7.37 16.94
CA ASP A 364 5.68 -7.97 18.21
C ASP A 364 6.43 -9.27 18.52
N ARG A 365 6.55 -9.58 19.81
CA ARG A 365 7.06 -10.87 20.27
C ARG A 365 6.04 -11.95 19.95
N ILE A 366 6.50 -13.05 19.36
CA ILE A 366 5.63 -14.16 18.96
C ILE A 366 5.85 -15.36 19.88
N GLU A 367 4.75 -15.94 20.36
CA GLU A 367 4.73 -17.27 20.98
C GLU A 367 4.01 -18.25 20.06
N CYS A 368 4.62 -19.41 19.82
CA CYS A 368 4.13 -20.41 18.87
C CYS A 368 3.63 -21.65 19.62
N TYR A 369 2.51 -22.21 19.17
CA TYR A 369 1.87 -23.39 19.74
C TYR A 369 1.47 -24.34 18.61
N ASP A 370 1.92 -25.59 18.67
CA ASP A 370 1.58 -26.64 17.71
C ASP A 370 0.42 -27.48 18.24
N CYS A 371 -0.53 -27.84 17.37
CA CYS A 371 -1.68 -28.70 17.70
C CYS A 371 -2.43 -28.25 18.97
N PRO A 372 -2.97 -27.01 19.00
CA PRO A 372 -3.72 -26.53 20.17
C PRO A 372 -4.98 -27.37 20.39
N ASP A 373 -5.24 -27.80 21.62
CA ASP A 373 -6.49 -28.46 21.99
C ASP A 373 -7.51 -27.43 22.51
N LYS A 374 -7.06 -26.51 23.37
CA LYS A 374 -7.94 -25.50 23.99
C LYS A 374 -7.30 -24.12 24.00
N ILE A 375 -8.15 -23.11 23.78
CA ILE A 375 -7.80 -21.70 23.88
C ILE A 375 -8.61 -21.07 25.01
N TRP A 376 -7.91 -20.57 26.02
CA TRP A 376 -8.49 -19.94 27.20
C TRP A 376 -8.26 -18.43 27.19
N LEU A 377 -9.33 -17.68 27.42
CA LEU A 377 -9.30 -16.21 27.51
C LEU A 377 -9.45 -15.79 28.96
N ARG A 378 -8.42 -15.17 29.54
CA ARG A 378 -8.51 -14.53 30.86
C ARG A 378 -8.64 -13.02 30.68
N ARG A 379 -9.80 -12.48 31.05
CA ARG A 379 -9.99 -11.03 31.15
C ARG A 379 -9.19 -10.50 32.35
N CYS A 380 -8.38 -9.48 32.10
CA CYS A 380 -7.62 -8.74 33.08
C CYS A 380 -8.09 -7.28 33.07
N LEU A 381 -8.38 -6.72 34.23
CA LEU A 381 -8.70 -5.31 34.37
C LEU A 381 -7.39 -4.54 34.56
N ALA A 382 -7.06 -3.63 33.66
CA ALA A 382 -5.97 -2.68 33.86
C ALA A 382 -6.56 -1.38 34.44
N ARG A 383 -6.16 -1.01 35.66
CA ARG A 383 -6.44 0.32 36.21
C ARG A 383 -5.39 1.30 35.67
N LYS A 384 -5.81 2.33 34.96
CA LYS A 384 -4.97 3.52 34.76
C LYS A 384 -5.03 4.38 36.02
N GLY A 385 -3.88 4.86 36.49
CA GLY A 385 -3.79 5.73 37.66
C GLY A 385 -4.36 7.12 37.39
N TYR A 386 -5.11 7.61 38.38
CA TYR A 386 -5.63 8.96 38.64
C TYR A 386 -6.26 9.76 37.48
N GLY A 387 -7.56 10.03 37.63
CA GLY A 387 -8.41 10.83 36.73
C GLY A 387 -9.42 9.95 35.99
N ASP A 388 -10.66 10.43 35.82
CA ASP A 388 -11.82 9.74 35.22
C ASP A 388 -11.51 9.14 33.83
N SER A 389 -10.87 7.97 33.79
CA SER A 389 -10.29 7.40 32.57
C SER A 389 -10.72 5.94 32.38
N LEU A 390 -11.24 5.70 31.18
CA LEU A 390 -11.63 4.43 30.56
C LEU A 390 -10.94 3.18 31.15
N THR A 391 -11.76 2.24 31.64
CA THR A 391 -11.34 0.87 31.96
C THR A 391 -10.89 0.17 30.68
N LEU A 392 -9.58 -0.04 30.52
CA LEU A 392 -9.06 -0.90 29.46
C LEU A 392 -9.28 -2.37 29.86
N HIS A 393 -10.13 -3.06 29.12
CA HIS A 393 -10.26 -4.51 29.20
C HIS A 393 -9.08 -5.15 28.47
N CYS A 394 -8.06 -5.58 29.23
CA CYS A 394 -6.95 -6.34 28.69
C CYS A 394 -7.30 -7.83 28.73
N THR A 395 -6.84 -8.61 27.75
CA THR A 395 -7.02 -10.07 27.76
C THR A 395 -5.66 -10.74 27.70
N LYS A 396 -5.42 -11.67 28.64
CA LYS A 396 -4.30 -12.61 28.56
C LYS A 396 -4.83 -13.92 27.99
N LEU A 397 -4.16 -14.45 26.98
CA LEU A 397 -4.48 -15.74 26.38
C LEU A 397 -3.65 -16.83 27.04
N ARG A 398 -4.23 -18.00 27.26
CA ARG A 398 -3.51 -19.24 27.58
C ARG A 398 -3.94 -20.30 26.59
N ILE A 399 -2.98 -20.98 25.96
CA ILE A 399 -3.25 -22.11 25.05
C ILE A 399 -2.81 -23.39 25.76
N GLU A 400 -3.66 -24.42 25.71
CA GLU A 400 -3.32 -25.77 26.15
C GLU A 400 -3.11 -26.65 24.91
N LEU A 401 -2.01 -27.40 24.93
CA LEU A 401 -1.66 -28.34 23.87
C LEU A 401 -2.34 -29.68 24.15
N GLY A 402 -2.75 -30.38 23.09
CA GLY A 402 -3.21 -31.77 23.24
C GLY A 402 -2.06 -32.69 23.65
N ASP A 403 -2.34 -33.71 24.44
CA ASP A 403 -1.35 -34.74 24.76
C ASP A 403 -0.89 -35.43 23.47
N ILE A 404 0.41 -35.38 23.19
CA ILE A 404 1.02 -36.19 22.14
C ILE A 404 1.04 -37.63 22.70
N HIS A 405 0.04 -38.42 22.36
CA HIS A 405 0.19 -39.87 22.46
C HIS A 405 1.17 -40.30 21.38
N ASP A 406 2.42 -40.55 21.80
CA ASP A 406 3.37 -41.34 21.03
C ASP A 406 2.68 -42.64 20.63
N LYS A 407 2.32 -42.74 19.34
CA LYS A 407 1.99 -44.02 18.74
C LYS A 407 3.33 -44.67 18.40
N GLU A 408 3.71 -45.65 19.21
CA GLU A 408 4.76 -46.64 18.93
C GLU A 408 4.58 -47.30 17.54
#